data_AF-A0A4Q4V1A1-F1
#
_entry.id   AF-A0A4Q4V1A1-F1
#
_cell.length_a   1.000
_cell.length_b   1.000
_cell.length_c   1.000
_cell.angle_alpha   90.00
_cell.angle_beta   90.00
_cell.angle_gamma   90.00
#
_symmetry.space_group_name_H-M   'P 1'
#
loop_
_entity.id
_entity.type
_entity.pdbx_description
1 polymer ?
#
loop_
_entity_poly.entity_id
_entity_poly.type
_entity_poly.pdbx_seq_one_letter_code
_entity_poly.pdbx_strand_id
1 'polypeptide(L)'
;MDQRAGKELRCKSTPPTLVDQLPLDTPLKSTSSSQRANEQTHDDIDERILQEVNKCVYRDTGGFYKKYFEGKQWSAEAEHTVQRVNPQVRGGRWTEYPAVPSQTAFLEWFRAFQINFLRGGCGLFCESPDLPLAGSDCKREPDLFLASPDAPKHNGKYNWADIRVTGELKKSEIRGEYTKELLWFSGHAREVFAAQATRRFLHGFIIRGSTMELWVLDRSGPYASENFDIHNDPRRFIKIMFGYTRMSDEELGVNTYIKEGEEGKSIVLDEEGREEERLYLEDKPITFQRTIVCKGTTCYRAKKRESERWEYVVIFAWRSDKRRAEGKLLKWAKERSVWGVAKLISHQDLESIADMRKGLEFRKPQKFRSASRDSIS
;
A
#
# COMPACT_ATOMS: atom_id res chain seq x y z
N MET A 1 54.01 25.39 -1.22
CA MET A 1 52.66 25.96 -1.04
C MET A 1 51.76 25.39 -2.12
N ASP A 2 50.55 25.00 -1.73
CA ASP A 2 49.40 24.58 -2.52
C ASP A 2 49.47 23.27 -3.34
N GLN A 3 49.15 22.16 -2.66
CA GLN A 3 48.39 21.06 -3.26
C GLN A 3 46.90 21.29 -3.00
N ARG A 4 46.13 21.60 -4.05
CA ARG A 4 44.66 21.58 -4.03
C ARG A 4 44.17 20.13 -4.04
N ALA A 5 43.70 19.66 -2.89
CA ALA A 5 42.93 18.44 -2.79
C ALA A 5 41.48 18.71 -3.26
N GLY A 6 41.03 17.95 -4.25
CA GLY A 6 39.63 17.93 -4.70
C GLY A 6 38.72 17.41 -3.59
N LYS A 7 37.67 18.17 -3.29
CA LYS A 7 36.64 17.80 -2.31
C LYS A 7 35.56 17.03 -3.05
N GLU A 8 35.63 15.69 -3.04
CA GLU A 8 34.51 14.85 -3.46
C GLU A 8 33.32 15.11 -2.53
N LEU A 9 32.20 15.57 -3.12
CA LEU A 9 30.91 15.60 -2.43
C LEU A 9 30.46 14.17 -2.17
N ARG A 10 30.67 13.69 -0.94
CA ARG A 10 29.96 12.51 -0.42
C ARG A 10 28.46 12.77 -0.46
N CYS A 11 27.77 12.10 -1.37
CA CYS A 11 26.33 11.91 -1.33
C CYS A 11 25.98 11.25 0.01
N LYS A 12 25.17 11.93 0.84
CA LYS A 12 24.73 11.39 2.14
C LYS A 12 23.75 10.25 1.87
N SER A 13 24.29 9.04 1.92
CA SER A 13 23.57 7.77 1.96
C SER A 13 22.64 7.70 3.17
N THR A 14 21.41 7.25 2.91
CA THR A 14 20.42 6.56 3.76
C THR A 14 20.40 6.90 5.27
N PRO A 15 19.23 7.29 5.85
CA PRO A 15 19.13 7.38 7.29
C PRO A 15 19.46 6.02 7.93
N PRO A 16 20.28 5.97 8.99
CA PRO A 16 20.50 4.73 9.72
C PRO A 16 19.17 4.27 10.30
N THR A 17 18.85 2.99 10.08
CA THR A 17 17.75 2.28 10.73
C THR A 17 18.02 2.20 12.23
N LEU A 18 17.72 3.28 12.95
CA LEU A 18 17.94 3.40 14.39
C LEU A 18 16.79 2.71 15.14
N VAL A 19 16.88 1.39 15.27
CA VAL A 19 16.47 0.66 16.49
C VAL A 19 17.40 -0.54 16.68
N ASP A 20 18.49 -0.34 17.43
CA ASP A 20 19.40 -1.41 17.91
C ASP A 20 18.85 -2.13 19.17
N GLN A 21 17.53 -2.12 19.38
CA GLN A 21 16.89 -2.77 20.53
C GLN A 21 15.57 -3.48 20.21
N LEU A 22 15.36 -3.91 18.96
CA LEU A 22 14.27 -4.84 18.67
C LEU A 22 14.83 -6.26 18.71
N PRO A 23 14.37 -7.13 19.62
CA PRO A 23 14.76 -8.53 19.59
C PRO A 23 14.45 -9.10 18.21
N LEU A 24 15.43 -9.80 17.64
CA LEU A 24 15.37 -10.46 16.35
C LEU A 24 14.37 -11.63 16.31
N ASP A 25 13.67 -11.91 17.41
CA ASP A 25 12.80 -13.06 17.55
C ASP A 25 11.43 -12.66 18.08
N THR A 26 10.39 -13.09 17.35
CA THR A 26 8.97 -12.95 17.70
C THR A 26 8.44 -11.52 17.54
N PRO A 27 7.16 -11.28 17.12
CA PRO A 27 6.59 -9.95 17.26
C PRO A 27 6.62 -9.60 18.74
N LEU A 28 7.52 -8.70 19.16
CA LEU A 28 7.56 -8.20 20.53
C LEU A 28 6.35 -7.30 20.86
N LYS A 29 5.45 -7.14 19.91
CA LYS A 29 4.28 -6.27 19.98
C LYS A 29 3.07 -7.10 19.63
N SER A 30 1.99 -6.91 20.40
CA SER A 30 0.68 -7.39 20.01
C SER A 30 0.36 -6.89 18.60
N THR A 31 -0.01 -7.81 17.69
CA THR A 31 -0.32 -7.47 16.30
C THR A 31 -1.81 -7.62 16.06
N SER A 32 -2.35 -6.82 15.15
CA SER A 32 -3.74 -6.92 14.70
C SER A 32 -4.04 -8.21 13.90
N SER A 33 -3.06 -9.09 13.65
CA SER A 33 -3.24 -10.27 12.79
C SER A 33 -4.02 -11.42 13.45
N SER A 34 -4.03 -11.50 14.78
CA SER A 34 -4.80 -12.50 15.54
C SER A 34 -6.27 -12.11 15.73
N GLN A 35 -6.61 -10.84 15.47
CA GLN A 35 -7.96 -10.30 15.59
C GLN A 35 -8.79 -10.70 14.36
N ARG A 36 -9.58 -11.77 14.52
CA ARG A 36 -10.38 -12.45 13.47
C ARG A 36 -11.89 -12.46 13.74
N ALA A 37 -12.38 -11.91 14.84
CA ALA A 37 -13.74 -12.16 15.34
C ALA A 37 -14.71 -10.98 15.17
N ASN A 38 -15.99 -11.28 14.91
CA ASN A 38 -17.11 -10.34 14.76
C ASN A 38 -17.40 -9.48 16.01
N GLU A 39 -16.86 -9.86 17.18
CA GLU A 39 -17.13 -9.21 18.46
C GLU A 39 -16.18 -8.05 18.78
N GLN A 40 -15.19 -7.79 17.92
CA GLN A 40 -14.15 -6.79 18.20
C GLN A 40 -14.54 -5.41 17.69
N THR A 41 -14.44 -4.42 18.57
CA THR A 41 -14.79 -3.03 18.25
C THR A 41 -13.72 -2.39 17.36
N HIS A 42 -14.09 -1.35 16.61
CA HIS A 42 -13.12 -0.55 15.85
C HIS A 42 -11.96 -0.07 16.75
N ASP A 43 -12.26 0.27 18.00
CA ASP A 43 -11.31 0.82 18.96
C ASP A 43 -10.22 -0.21 19.35
N ASP A 44 -10.58 -1.48 19.54
CA ASP A 44 -9.62 -2.55 19.89
C ASP A 44 -8.63 -2.83 18.77
N ILE A 45 -9.09 -2.71 17.52
CA ILE A 45 -8.26 -2.91 16.33
C ILE A 45 -7.38 -1.68 16.11
N ASP A 46 -7.94 -0.48 16.28
CA ASP A 46 -7.24 0.78 16.10
C ASP A 46 -6.08 0.92 17.10
N GLU A 47 -6.23 0.46 18.34
CA GLU A 47 -5.13 0.44 19.31
C GLU A 47 -3.98 -0.47 18.85
N ARG A 48 -4.29 -1.67 18.33
CA ARG A 48 -3.26 -2.59 17.81
C ARG A 48 -2.58 -2.04 16.56
N ILE A 49 -3.35 -1.44 15.65
CA ILE A 49 -2.79 -0.74 14.48
C ILE A 49 -1.86 0.38 14.95
N LEU A 50 -2.23 1.14 15.98
CA LEU A 50 -1.38 2.21 16.51
C LEU A 50 -0.06 1.67 17.05
N GLN A 51 -0.09 0.59 17.84
CA GLN A 51 1.12 -0.07 18.37
C GLN A 51 2.05 -0.56 17.26
N GLU A 52 1.45 -1.07 16.19
CA GLU A 52 2.09 -1.61 15.00
C GLU A 52 2.78 -0.52 14.16
N VAL A 53 2.08 0.57 13.83
CA VAL A 53 2.64 1.67 13.01
C VAL A 53 3.49 2.65 13.82
N ASN A 54 3.45 2.60 15.15
CA ASN A 54 4.24 3.50 16.01
C ASN A 54 5.74 3.39 15.71
N LYS A 55 6.39 4.54 15.48
CA LYS A 55 7.79 4.68 15.02
C LYS A 55 8.03 4.29 13.55
N CYS A 56 6.98 4.02 12.78
CA CYS A 56 7.05 3.62 11.37
C CYS A 56 6.26 4.56 10.44
N VAL A 57 5.66 5.63 10.98
CA VAL A 57 4.91 6.64 10.22
C VAL A 57 5.82 7.81 9.88
N TYR A 58 5.88 8.19 8.60
CA TYR A 58 6.65 9.33 8.12
C TYR A 58 5.74 10.37 7.47
N ARG A 59 5.96 11.66 7.74
CA ARG A 59 5.24 12.75 7.09
C ARG A 59 6.20 13.61 6.29
N ASP A 60 5.63 14.39 5.38
CA ASP A 60 6.35 15.36 4.54
C ASP A 60 7.53 14.69 3.83
N THR A 61 7.27 13.51 3.25
CA THR A 61 8.30 12.71 2.59
C THR A 61 8.74 13.44 1.32
N GLY A 62 10.00 13.87 1.29
CA GLY A 62 10.55 14.57 0.14
C GLY A 62 10.59 13.65 -1.09
N GLY A 63 10.38 14.22 -2.27
CA GLY A 63 10.38 13.47 -3.53
C GLY A 63 9.12 12.64 -3.82
N PHE A 64 8.10 12.66 -2.93
CA PHE A 64 6.88 11.87 -3.09
C PHE A 64 6.19 12.08 -4.44
N TYR A 65 5.87 13.34 -4.77
CA TYR A 65 5.15 13.64 -6.02
C TYR A 65 5.97 13.26 -7.25
N LYS A 66 7.27 13.58 -7.24
CA LYS A 66 8.21 13.20 -8.29
C LYS A 66 8.25 11.69 -8.51
N LYS A 67 8.28 10.89 -7.45
CA LYS A 67 8.36 9.43 -7.54
C LYS A 67 7.09 8.81 -8.15
N TYR A 68 5.92 9.27 -7.74
CA TYR A 68 4.67 8.60 -8.08
C TYR A 68 3.90 9.25 -9.22
N PHE A 69 4.10 10.53 -9.52
CA PHE A 69 3.25 11.25 -10.48
C PHE A 69 4.00 12.01 -11.58
N GLU A 70 5.32 12.18 -11.48
CA GLU A 70 6.12 12.83 -12.54
C GLU A 70 6.83 11.81 -13.42
N GLY A 71 7.01 12.17 -14.71
CA GLY A 71 7.78 11.36 -15.66
C GLY A 71 7.17 9.99 -15.95
N LYS A 72 5.85 9.86 -15.80
CA LYS A 72 5.11 8.62 -16.05
C LYS A 72 4.69 8.54 -17.51
N GLN A 73 4.43 7.32 -17.99
CA GLN A 73 3.95 7.11 -19.37
C GLN A 73 2.67 7.89 -19.66
N TRP A 74 1.80 8.03 -18.66
CA TRP A 74 0.54 8.77 -18.73
C TRP A 74 0.67 10.29 -18.44
N SER A 75 1.86 10.81 -18.14
CA SER A 75 2.04 12.22 -17.74
C SER A 75 1.65 13.21 -18.85
N ALA A 76 1.88 12.89 -20.12
CA ALA A 76 1.48 13.74 -21.25
C ALA A 76 -0.06 13.83 -21.37
N GLU A 77 -0.76 12.71 -21.21
CA GLU A 77 -2.23 12.69 -21.19
C GLU A 77 -2.80 13.42 -19.97
N ALA A 78 -2.14 13.33 -18.82
CA ALA A 78 -2.52 14.09 -17.63
C ALA A 78 -2.43 15.60 -17.89
N GLU A 79 -1.37 16.07 -18.57
CA GLU A 79 -1.24 17.48 -18.93
C GLU A 79 -2.31 17.92 -19.94
N HIS A 80 -2.60 17.10 -20.95
CA HIS A 80 -3.71 17.37 -21.88
C HIS A 80 -5.06 17.41 -21.17
N THR A 81 -5.27 16.56 -20.16
CA THR A 81 -6.48 16.59 -19.32
C THR A 81 -6.55 17.88 -18.50
N VAL A 82 -5.44 18.33 -17.93
CA VAL A 82 -5.38 19.64 -17.24
C VAL A 82 -5.72 20.78 -18.19
N GLN A 83 -5.25 20.76 -19.43
CA GLN A 83 -5.58 21.77 -20.45
C GLN A 83 -7.07 21.73 -20.82
N ARG A 84 -7.66 20.53 -20.95
CA ARG A 84 -9.10 20.34 -21.21
C ARG A 84 -9.98 20.82 -20.06
N VAL A 85 -9.60 20.54 -18.82
CA VAL A 85 -10.30 21.04 -17.62
C VAL A 85 -10.17 22.56 -17.55
N ASN A 86 -8.97 23.09 -17.86
CA ASN A 86 -8.66 24.52 -17.81
C ASN A 86 -9.08 25.17 -16.47
N PRO A 87 -8.55 24.70 -15.32
CA PRO A 87 -9.04 25.08 -14.00
C PRO A 87 -8.87 26.59 -13.76
N GLN A 88 -9.98 27.30 -13.58
CA GLN A 88 -9.98 28.74 -13.34
C GLN A 88 -9.85 29.05 -11.84
N VAL A 89 -8.88 29.88 -11.47
CA VAL A 89 -8.70 30.33 -10.08
C VAL A 89 -9.10 31.80 -9.97
N ARG A 90 -10.10 32.10 -9.13
CA ARG A 90 -10.55 33.47 -8.83
C ARG A 90 -10.52 33.71 -7.33
N GLY A 91 -9.92 34.81 -6.90
CA GLY A 91 -9.78 35.12 -5.47
C GLY A 91 -9.05 34.04 -4.68
N GLY A 92 -8.08 33.35 -5.30
CA GLY A 92 -7.35 32.24 -4.69
C GLY A 92 -8.14 30.93 -4.57
N ARG A 93 -9.30 30.79 -5.23
CA ARG A 93 -10.10 29.56 -5.22
C ARG A 93 -10.36 29.04 -6.62
N TRP A 94 -10.15 27.74 -6.82
CA TRP A 94 -10.61 27.06 -8.03
C TRP A 94 -12.14 27.10 -8.09
N THR A 95 -12.68 27.74 -9.13
CA THR A 95 -14.10 28.11 -9.22
C THR A 95 -15.06 26.94 -9.33
N GLU A 96 -14.60 25.81 -9.88
CA GLU A 96 -15.43 24.61 -10.04
C GLU A 96 -15.37 23.70 -8.82
N TYR A 97 -14.34 23.83 -7.97
CA TYR A 97 -14.24 23.03 -6.76
C TYR A 97 -15.36 23.40 -5.78
N PRO A 98 -15.98 22.43 -5.10
CA PRO A 98 -17.09 22.69 -4.19
C PRO A 98 -16.81 23.78 -3.16
N ALA A 99 -17.69 24.78 -3.08
CA ALA A 99 -17.57 25.87 -2.11
C ALA A 99 -17.83 25.39 -0.67
N VAL A 100 -18.77 24.45 -0.52
CA VAL A 100 -19.12 23.82 0.76
C VAL A 100 -18.21 22.60 0.95
N PRO A 101 -17.39 22.55 2.00
CA PRO A 101 -16.51 21.42 2.27
C PRO A 101 -17.30 20.29 2.96
N SER A 102 -18.23 19.68 2.23
CA SER A 102 -18.97 18.49 2.66
C SER A 102 -18.66 17.30 1.77
N GLN A 103 -18.72 16.10 2.35
CA GLN A 103 -18.52 14.85 1.63
C GLN A 103 -19.50 14.74 0.45
N THR A 104 -20.79 15.00 0.68
CA THR A 104 -21.82 14.96 -0.37
C THR A 104 -21.51 15.90 -1.53
N ALA A 105 -21.18 17.16 -1.24
CA ALA A 105 -20.87 18.14 -2.29
C ALA A 105 -19.61 17.76 -3.08
N PHE A 106 -18.59 17.23 -2.41
CA PHE A 106 -17.40 16.70 -3.06
C PHE A 106 -17.72 15.52 -3.96
N LEU A 107 -18.43 14.51 -3.46
CA LEU A 107 -18.75 13.30 -4.22
C LEU A 107 -19.62 13.62 -5.45
N GLU A 108 -20.64 14.46 -5.31
CA GLU A 108 -21.48 14.89 -6.44
C GLU A 108 -20.66 15.58 -7.54
N TRP A 109 -19.83 16.55 -7.16
CA TRP A 109 -18.93 17.22 -8.08
C TRP A 109 -17.92 16.25 -8.71
N PHE A 110 -17.31 15.38 -7.90
CA PHE A 110 -16.26 14.48 -8.34
C PHE A 110 -16.79 13.40 -9.29
N ARG A 111 -18.03 12.93 -9.12
CA ARG A 111 -18.69 12.04 -10.09
C ARG A 111 -18.78 12.70 -11.47
N ALA A 112 -19.23 13.95 -11.54
CA ALA A 112 -19.29 14.69 -12.78
C ALA A 112 -17.90 14.93 -13.37
N PHE A 113 -16.93 15.30 -12.53
CA PHE A 113 -15.54 15.46 -12.92
C PHE A 113 -14.95 14.18 -13.54
N GLN A 114 -15.14 13.03 -12.88
CA GLN A 114 -14.70 11.73 -13.37
C GLN A 114 -15.32 11.38 -14.72
N ILE A 115 -16.65 11.55 -14.85
CA ILE A 115 -17.38 11.28 -16.09
C ILE A 115 -16.82 12.09 -17.26
N ASN A 116 -16.46 13.35 -17.04
CA ASN A 116 -16.01 14.24 -18.11
C ASN A 116 -14.53 14.13 -18.43
N PHE A 117 -13.69 13.82 -17.42
CA PHE A 117 -12.24 14.01 -17.54
C PHE A 117 -11.39 12.76 -17.26
N LEU A 118 -11.88 11.79 -16.49
CA LEU A 118 -11.05 10.66 -16.03
C LEU A 118 -11.34 9.31 -16.73
N ARG A 119 -12.32 9.27 -17.66
CA ARG A 119 -12.71 8.05 -18.41
C ARG A 119 -11.56 7.43 -19.20
N GLY A 120 -11.72 6.14 -19.55
CA GLY A 120 -10.81 5.41 -20.45
C GLY A 120 -9.51 4.94 -19.80
N GLY A 121 -9.50 4.80 -18.46
CA GLY A 121 -8.37 4.27 -17.70
C GLY A 121 -8.58 2.84 -17.21
N CYS A 122 -7.57 2.30 -16.55
CA CYS A 122 -7.59 1.00 -15.88
C CYS A 122 -8.30 1.04 -14.50
N GLY A 123 -8.68 2.23 -14.03
CA GLY A 123 -9.36 2.42 -12.74
C GLY A 123 -10.55 3.37 -12.83
N LEU A 124 -11.53 3.12 -11.98
CA LEU A 124 -12.71 3.96 -11.75
C LEU A 124 -12.82 4.29 -10.26
N PHE A 125 -13.00 5.56 -9.91
CA PHE A 125 -13.34 5.95 -8.56
C PHE A 125 -14.79 5.64 -8.24
N CYS A 126 -14.98 4.98 -7.12
CA CYS A 126 -16.24 4.50 -6.59
C CYS A 126 -16.40 5.03 -5.17
N GLU A 127 -17.63 5.24 -4.75
CA GLU A 127 -17.96 5.54 -3.37
C GLU A 127 -18.78 4.39 -2.76
N SER A 128 -18.75 4.27 -1.44
CA SER A 128 -19.61 3.34 -0.70
C SER A 128 -20.12 4.03 0.56
N PRO A 129 -20.98 5.06 0.41
CA PRO A 129 -21.44 5.86 1.53
C PRO A 129 -22.32 4.98 2.41
N ASP A 130 -21.98 4.92 3.70
CA ASP A 130 -22.74 4.23 4.75
C ASP A 130 -22.94 2.71 4.51
N LEU A 131 -22.06 2.10 3.68
CA LEU A 131 -22.11 0.68 3.35
C LEU A 131 -20.71 0.06 3.46
N PRO A 132 -20.50 -0.89 4.40
CA PRO A 132 -19.24 -1.61 4.48
C PRO A 132 -19.00 -2.44 3.23
N LEU A 133 -17.76 -2.42 2.76
CA LEU A 133 -17.30 -3.26 1.67
C LEU A 133 -17.28 -4.74 2.09
N ALA A 134 -17.51 -5.63 1.13
CA ALA A 134 -17.48 -7.08 1.35
C ALA A 134 -16.04 -7.59 1.52
N GLY A 135 -15.89 -8.79 2.10
CA GLY A 135 -14.59 -9.46 2.23
C GLY A 135 -13.79 -9.11 3.50
N SER A 136 -14.40 -8.34 4.41
CA SER A 136 -13.86 -8.02 5.74
C SER A 136 -14.91 -8.29 6.82
N ASP A 137 -14.48 -8.81 7.96
CA ASP A 137 -15.30 -8.94 9.16
C ASP A 137 -15.45 -7.58 9.88
N CYS A 138 -14.53 -6.65 9.63
CA CYS A 138 -14.56 -5.28 10.14
C CYS A 138 -15.38 -4.39 9.20
N LYS A 139 -16.39 -3.70 9.75
CA LYS A 139 -17.30 -2.80 9.02
C LYS A 139 -16.65 -1.45 8.72
N ARG A 140 -15.59 -1.45 7.91
CA ARG A 140 -14.89 -0.24 7.47
C ARG A 140 -15.50 0.28 6.16
N GLU A 141 -15.52 1.60 6.01
CA GLU A 141 -16.21 2.32 4.94
C GLU A 141 -15.30 3.43 4.40
N PRO A 142 -14.58 3.21 3.29
CA PRO A 142 -13.85 4.28 2.64
C PRO A 142 -14.81 5.23 1.91
N ASP A 143 -14.61 6.53 2.07
CA ASP A 143 -15.47 7.55 1.43
C ASP A 143 -15.36 7.50 -0.10
N LEU A 144 -14.15 7.26 -0.61
CA LEU A 144 -13.84 7.15 -2.02
C LEU A 144 -12.75 6.10 -2.21
N PHE A 145 -12.79 5.31 -3.27
CA PHE A 145 -11.74 4.34 -3.58
C PHE A 145 -11.66 4.10 -5.08
N LEU A 146 -10.49 3.70 -5.56
CA LEU A 146 -10.31 3.27 -6.94
C LEU A 146 -10.50 1.76 -7.02
N ALA A 147 -11.27 1.29 -7.99
CA ALA A 147 -11.39 -0.13 -8.34
C ALA A 147 -11.24 -0.32 -9.85
N SER A 148 -11.09 -1.58 -10.29
CA SER A 148 -11.20 -1.89 -11.72
C SER A 148 -12.59 -1.52 -12.24
N PRO A 149 -12.74 -0.95 -13.45
CA PRO A 149 -14.05 -0.73 -14.08
C PRO A 149 -14.89 -2.01 -14.15
N ASP A 150 -14.24 -3.16 -14.32
CA ASP A 150 -14.86 -4.48 -14.44
C ASP A 150 -14.95 -5.23 -13.10
N ALA A 151 -14.67 -4.54 -11.98
CA ALA A 151 -14.72 -5.17 -10.66
C ALA A 151 -16.12 -5.74 -10.36
N PRO A 152 -16.23 -7.03 -10.00
CA PRO A 152 -17.52 -7.65 -9.73
C PRO A 152 -18.14 -7.05 -8.47
N LYS A 153 -19.44 -6.80 -8.52
CA LYS A 153 -20.22 -6.41 -7.35
C LYS A 153 -20.93 -7.63 -6.77
N HIS A 154 -20.65 -7.95 -5.53
CA HIS A 154 -21.34 -9.03 -4.82
C HIS A 154 -22.50 -8.43 -4.03
N ASN A 155 -23.74 -8.77 -4.40
CA ASN A 155 -24.96 -8.21 -3.80
C ASN A 155 -24.96 -6.67 -3.82
N GLY A 156 -24.51 -6.07 -4.92
CA GLY A 156 -24.42 -4.62 -5.10
C GLY A 156 -23.25 -3.94 -4.38
N LYS A 157 -22.41 -4.69 -3.63
CA LYS A 157 -21.27 -4.16 -2.89
C LYS A 157 -19.94 -4.47 -3.58
N TYR A 158 -19.01 -3.53 -3.51
CA TYR A 158 -17.60 -3.77 -3.85
C TYR A 158 -16.90 -4.59 -2.76
N ASN A 159 -15.81 -5.26 -3.11
CA ASN A 159 -14.99 -6.04 -2.19
C ASN A 159 -13.65 -5.35 -1.91
N TRP A 160 -13.09 -5.54 -0.71
CA TRP A 160 -11.72 -5.11 -0.38
C TRP A 160 -10.65 -5.70 -1.33
N ALA A 161 -10.94 -6.86 -1.94
CA ALA A 161 -10.10 -7.48 -2.96
C ALA A 161 -9.96 -6.64 -4.24
N ASP A 162 -10.94 -5.78 -4.53
CA ASP A 162 -10.98 -4.99 -5.77
C ASP A 162 -10.35 -3.60 -5.62
N ILE A 163 -10.08 -3.17 -4.38
CA ILE A 163 -9.56 -1.83 -4.11
C ILE A 163 -8.13 -1.68 -4.59
N ARG A 164 -7.88 -0.60 -5.32
CA ARG A 164 -6.58 -0.21 -5.86
C ARG A 164 -6.01 1.03 -5.17
N VAL A 165 -6.84 1.98 -4.75
CA VAL A 165 -6.46 3.20 -4.01
C VAL A 165 -7.56 3.51 -3.00
N THR A 166 -7.21 4.00 -1.81
CA THR A 166 -8.20 4.46 -0.81
C THR A 166 -8.20 5.98 -0.66
N GLY A 167 -9.37 6.56 -0.44
CA GLY A 167 -9.57 8.00 -0.30
C GLY A 167 -10.49 8.30 0.87
N GLU A 168 -10.07 9.23 1.72
CA GLU A 168 -10.84 9.67 2.88
C GLU A 168 -11.17 11.16 2.76
N LEU A 169 -12.41 11.52 3.06
CA LEU A 169 -12.92 12.89 2.98
C LEU A 169 -13.28 13.40 4.37
N LYS A 170 -12.73 14.57 4.72
CA LYS A 170 -13.01 15.28 5.97
C LYS A 170 -13.40 16.72 5.66
N LYS A 171 -14.35 17.27 6.43
CA LYS A 171 -14.85 18.65 6.23
C LYS A 171 -13.75 19.69 6.44
N SER A 172 -12.85 19.46 7.37
CA SER A 172 -11.76 20.37 7.72
C SER A 172 -10.69 19.62 8.50
N GLU A 173 -9.51 20.21 8.62
CA GLU A 173 -8.51 19.75 9.57
C GLU A 173 -8.97 20.09 11.00
N ILE A 174 -9.15 19.06 11.83
CA ILE A 174 -9.53 19.22 13.24
C ILE A 174 -8.30 18.94 14.10
N ARG A 175 -7.90 19.94 14.90
CA ARG A 175 -6.75 19.80 15.80
C ARG A 175 -7.01 18.67 16.81
N GLY A 176 -6.10 17.71 16.85
CA GLY A 176 -6.17 16.57 17.79
C GLY A 176 -6.75 15.28 17.20
N GLU A 177 -7.44 15.35 16.06
CA GLU A 177 -8.07 14.18 15.41
C GLU A 177 -7.12 13.44 14.45
N TYR A 178 -5.97 14.01 14.12
CA TYR A 178 -5.01 13.43 13.17
C TYR A 178 -4.67 11.96 13.46
N THR A 179 -4.42 11.59 14.73
CA THR A 179 -4.10 10.20 15.08
C THR A 179 -5.28 9.28 14.77
N LYS A 180 -6.51 9.71 15.07
CA LYS A 180 -7.72 8.95 14.80
C LYS A 180 -7.94 8.78 13.30
N GLU A 181 -7.78 9.86 12.52
CA GLU A 181 -7.85 9.82 11.06
C GLU A 181 -6.82 8.85 10.46
N LEU A 182 -5.58 8.91 10.94
CA LEU A 182 -4.52 8.01 10.49
C LEU A 182 -4.85 6.55 10.83
N LEU A 183 -5.40 6.26 12.01
CA LEU A 183 -5.79 4.90 12.40
C LEU A 183 -6.96 4.38 11.56
N TRP A 184 -7.96 5.21 11.33
CA TRP A 184 -9.07 4.90 10.44
C TRP A 184 -8.56 4.52 9.04
N PHE A 185 -7.71 5.38 8.47
CA PHE A 185 -7.11 5.17 7.16
C PHE A 185 -6.18 3.95 7.12
N SER A 186 -5.42 3.71 8.19
CA SER A 186 -4.58 2.50 8.33
C SER A 186 -5.44 1.24 8.45
N GLY A 187 -6.62 1.31 9.06
CA GLY A 187 -7.62 0.25 9.08
C GLY A 187 -8.03 -0.18 7.67
N HIS A 188 -8.25 0.77 6.75
CA HIS A 188 -8.52 0.45 5.34
C HIS A 188 -7.35 -0.31 4.70
N ALA A 189 -6.12 0.11 4.96
CA ALA A 189 -4.95 -0.58 4.44
C ALA A 189 -4.83 -2.01 4.98
N ARG A 190 -5.14 -2.23 6.26
CA ARG A 190 -5.21 -3.57 6.87
C ARG A 190 -6.18 -4.47 6.13
N GLU A 191 -7.38 -3.99 5.81
CA GLU A 191 -8.39 -4.79 5.09
C GLU A 191 -7.97 -5.07 3.64
N VAL A 192 -7.38 -4.10 2.95
CA VAL A 192 -6.81 -4.32 1.62
C VAL A 192 -5.68 -5.36 1.68
N PHE A 193 -4.78 -5.28 2.65
CA PHE A 193 -3.70 -6.26 2.81
C PHE A 193 -4.20 -7.63 3.25
N ALA A 194 -5.35 -7.72 3.90
CA ALA A 194 -6.00 -9.00 4.19
C ALA A 194 -6.59 -9.64 2.93
N ALA A 195 -7.30 -8.85 2.12
CA ALA A 195 -7.94 -9.31 0.89
C ALA A 195 -6.93 -9.55 -0.25
N GLN A 196 -5.82 -8.83 -0.24
CA GLN A 196 -4.73 -8.90 -1.21
C GLN A 196 -3.41 -9.19 -0.48
N ALA A 197 -3.32 -10.39 0.10
CA ALA A 197 -2.26 -10.81 1.03
C ALA A 197 -0.83 -10.54 0.56
N THR A 198 -0.55 -10.69 -0.73
CA THR A 198 0.78 -10.51 -1.31
C THR A 198 1.04 -9.10 -1.85
N ARG A 199 0.08 -8.17 -1.72
CA ARG A 199 0.23 -6.78 -2.17
C ARG A 199 1.46 -6.12 -1.53
N ARG A 200 2.19 -5.36 -2.34
CA ARG A 200 3.48 -4.75 -1.97
C ARG A 200 3.29 -3.44 -1.20
N PHE A 201 2.41 -2.57 -1.71
CA PHE A 201 2.01 -1.33 -1.06
C PHE A 201 0.62 -0.88 -1.52
N LEU A 202 0.01 0.04 -0.77
CA LEU A 202 -1.28 0.65 -1.08
C LEU A 202 -1.11 2.17 -1.13
N HIS A 203 -1.58 2.78 -2.22
CA HIS A 203 -1.78 4.22 -2.29
C HIS A 203 -3.08 4.61 -1.59
N GLY A 204 -3.08 5.83 -1.04
CA GLY A 204 -4.31 6.52 -0.75
C GLY A 204 -4.11 8.00 -0.52
N PHE A 205 -5.17 8.68 -0.10
CA PHE A 205 -5.16 10.10 0.14
C PHE A 205 -6.22 10.50 1.16
N ILE A 206 -5.99 11.64 1.80
CA ILE A 206 -6.95 12.28 2.70
C ILE A 206 -7.16 13.70 2.21
N ILE A 207 -8.41 14.10 2.01
CA ILE A 207 -8.79 15.47 1.68
C ILE A 207 -9.51 16.08 2.89
N ARG A 208 -8.96 17.18 3.42
CA ARG A 208 -9.47 17.96 4.54
C ARG A 208 -9.92 19.32 4.02
N GLY A 209 -11.21 19.43 3.68
CA GLY A 209 -11.73 20.60 2.97
C GLY A 209 -11.12 20.74 1.57
N SER A 210 -10.16 21.66 1.42
CA SER A 210 -9.36 21.80 0.18
C SER A 210 -7.92 21.31 0.33
N THR A 211 -7.49 20.90 1.52
CA THR A 211 -6.12 20.42 1.75
C THR A 211 -6.03 18.92 1.47
N MET A 212 -5.17 18.53 0.52
CA MET A 212 -4.94 17.13 0.17
C MET A 212 -3.58 16.66 0.68
N GLU A 213 -3.55 15.46 1.27
CA GLU A 213 -2.35 14.76 1.71
C GLU A 213 -2.34 13.35 1.09
N LEU A 214 -1.28 12.99 0.37
CA LEU A 214 -1.14 11.69 -0.28
C LEU A 214 -0.41 10.73 0.64
N TRP A 215 -0.74 9.45 0.56
CA TRP A 215 -0.21 8.41 1.42
C TRP A 215 0.18 7.17 0.62
N VAL A 216 1.26 6.53 1.04
CA VAL A 216 1.56 5.14 0.67
C VAL A 216 1.80 4.35 1.95
N LEU A 217 1.18 3.17 2.04
CA LEU A 217 1.44 2.21 3.10
C LEU A 217 2.09 0.99 2.47
N ASP A 218 3.28 0.63 2.94
CA ASP A 218 3.95 -0.63 2.61
C ASP A 218 4.19 -1.45 3.89
N ARG A 219 4.85 -2.61 3.76
CA ARG A 219 5.10 -3.49 4.91
C ARG A 219 6.14 -2.97 5.93
N SER A 220 6.79 -1.84 5.65
CA SER A 220 7.65 -1.08 6.58
C SER A 220 6.94 0.14 7.20
N GLY A 221 5.70 0.42 6.80
CA GLY A 221 4.82 1.39 7.43
C GLY A 221 4.45 2.60 6.59
N PRO A 222 3.53 3.43 7.08
CA PRO A 222 2.92 4.51 6.31
C PRO A 222 3.86 5.69 6.08
N TYR A 223 3.78 6.31 4.91
CA TYR A 223 4.44 7.60 4.66
C TYR A 223 3.59 8.51 3.79
N ALA A 224 3.59 9.80 4.13
CA ALA A 224 2.78 10.82 3.49
C ALA A 224 3.64 11.79 2.67
N SER A 225 3.03 12.37 1.63
CA SER A 225 3.52 13.57 0.98
C SER A 225 3.41 14.79 1.91
N GLU A 226 4.05 15.89 1.53
CA GLU A 226 3.62 17.20 2.01
C GLU A 226 2.17 17.45 1.56
N ASN A 227 1.39 18.11 2.39
CA ASN A 227 0.04 18.50 2.03
C ASN A 227 0.05 19.68 1.03
N PHE A 228 -1.02 19.85 0.28
CA PHE A 228 -1.18 21.02 -0.59
C PHE A 228 -2.64 21.43 -0.67
N ASP A 229 -2.88 22.71 -0.92
CA ASP A 229 -4.22 23.25 -1.12
C ASP A 229 -4.64 23.08 -2.58
N ILE A 230 -5.71 22.32 -2.82
CA ILE A 230 -6.31 22.08 -4.13
C ILE A 230 -6.73 23.40 -4.80
N HIS A 231 -7.12 24.41 -4.03
CA HIS A 231 -7.46 25.73 -4.57
C HIS A 231 -6.24 26.46 -5.15
N ASN A 232 -5.07 26.30 -4.52
CA ASN A 232 -3.82 26.92 -4.96
C ASN A 232 -3.17 26.14 -6.11
N ASP A 233 -3.30 24.82 -6.13
CA ASP A 233 -2.75 23.96 -7.18
C ASP A 233 -3.78 22.92 -7.70
N PRO A 234 -4.81 23.38 -8.43
CA PRO A 234 -5.81 22.48 -9.00
C PRO A 234 -5.21 21.57 -10.09
N ARG A 235 -4.17 22.04 -10.79
CA ARG A 235 -3.48 21.27 -11.82
C ARG A 235 -2.87 20.00 -11.22
N ARG A 236 -2.25 20.11 -10.06
CA ARG A 236 -1.69 18.96 -9.33
C ARG A 236 -2.76 17.98 -8.88
N PHE A 237 -3.89 18.46 -8.35
CA PHE A 237 -5.04 17.62 -8.02
C PHE A 237 -5.52 16.80 -9.22
N ILE A 238 -5.73 17.47 -10.37
CA ILE A 238 -6.19 16.82 -11.61
C ILE A 238 -5.20 15.73 -12.05
N LYS A 239 -3.89 16.03 -12.03
CA LYS A 239 -2.83 15.07 -12.39
C LYS A 239 -2.80 13.85 -11.45
N ILE A 240 -3.03 14.06 -10.15
CA ILE A 240 -3.07 12.96 -9.17
C ILE A 240 -4.26 12.04 -9.45
N MET A 241 -5.46 12.62 -9.57
CA MET A 241 -6.67 11.84 -9.80
C MET A 241 -6.63 11.12 -11.16
N PHE A 242 -6.15 11.80 -12.21
CA PHE A 242 -5.92 11.17 -13.51
C PHE A 242 -4.85 10.09 -13.44
N GLY A 243 -3.74 10.34 -12.75
CA GLY A 243 -2.65 9.39 -12.58
C GLY A 243 -3.14 8.07 -11.96
N TYR A 244 -3.91 8.15 -10.87
CA TYR A 244 -4.47 6.95 -10.26
C TYR A 244 -5.33 6.12 -11.22
N THR A 245 -6.10 6.72 -12.12
CA THR A 245 -6.90 5.95 -13.11
C THR A 245 -6.07 5.37 -14.25
N ARG A 246 -4.77 5.72 -14.36
CA ARG A 246 -3.85 5.27 -15.41
C ARG A 246 -2.69 4.42 -14.93
N MET A 247 -2.43 4.42 -13.62
CA MET A 247 -1.32 3.65 -13.05
C MET A 247 -1.49 2.16 -13.35
N SER A 248 -0.38 1.51 -13.71
CA SER A 248 -0.37 0.05 -13.87
C SER A 248 -0.58 -0.65 -12.52
N ASP A 249 -0.88 -1.95 -12.56
CA ASP A 249 -0.90 -2.79 -11.36
C ASP A 249 0.39 -2.69 -10.54
N GLU A 250 1.54 -2.61 -11.22
CA GLU A 250 2.83 -2.43 -10.58
C GLU A 250 2.95 -1.06 -9.89
N GLU A 251 2.52 0.02 -10.54
CA GLU A 251 2.53 1.36 -9.96
C GLU A 251 1.56 1.52 -8.79
N LEU A 252 0.46 0.75 -8.81
CA LEU A 252 -0.54 0.68 -7.74
C LEU A 252 -0.09 -0.24 -6.58
N GLY A 253 1.04 -0.93 -6.71
CA GLY A 253 1.61 -1.78 -5.66
C GLY A 253 1.04 -3.19 -5.60
N VAL A 254 0.34 -3.62 -6.65
CA VAL A 254 -0.12 -5.00 -6.83
C VAL A 254 1.09 -5.91 -7.05
N ASN A 255 0.98 -7.16 -6.61
CA ASN A 255 2.01 -8.15 -6.84
C ASN A 255 1.88 -8.74 -8.25
N THR A 256 2.80 -8.37 -9.14
CA THR A 256 2.81 -8.82 -10.54
C THR A 256 3.60 -10.12 -10.77
N TYR A 257 4.21 -10.69 -9.72
CA TYR A 257 4.88 -12.00 -9.77
C TYR A 257 3.88 -13.16 -9.76
N ILE A 258 2.67 -12.94 -9.24
CA ILE A 258 1.55 -13.87 -9.42
C ILE A 258 0.83 -13.47 -10.71
N LYS A 259 0.76 -14.41 -11.65
CA LYS A 259 0.02 -14.24 -12.91
C LYS A 259 -1.37 -14.82 -12.76
N GLU A 260 -2.38 -14.06 -13.11
CA GLU A 260 -3.75 -14.56 -13.27
C GLU A 260 -3.95 -14.94 -14.73
N GLY A 261 -4.40 -16.17 -14.98
CA GLY A 261 -4.78 -16.67 -16.29
C GLY A 261 -6.03 -17.54 -16.21
N GLU A 262 -6.43 -18.13 -17.35
CA GLU A 262 -7.64 -18.96 -17.44
C GLU A 262 -7.62 -20.16 -16.47
N GLU A 263 -6.43 -20.71 -16.21
CA GLU A 263 -6.21 -21.84 -15.30
C GLU A 263 -6.00 -21.40 -13.83
N GLY A 264 -6.24 -20.12 -13.53
CA GLY A 264 -6.10 -19.55 -12.20
C GLY A 264 -4.76 -18.85 -11.95
N LYS A 265 -4.41 -18.69 -10.67
CA LYS A 265 -3.20 -18.00 -10.21
C LYS A 265 -1.98 -18.88 -10.40
N SER A 266 -0.90 -18.34 -10.93
CA SER A 266 0.35 -19.05 -11.11
C SER A 266 1.58 -18.19 -10.81
N ILE A 267 2.70 -18.85 -10.55
CA ILE A 267 4.02 -18.24 -10.48
C ILE A 267 4.95 -18.94 -11.46
N VAL A 268 5.93 -18.19 -11.97
CA VAL A 268 7.01 -18.74 -12.80
C VAL A 268 8.23 -18.95 -11.93
N LEU A 269 8.81 -20.14 -11.98
CA LEU A 269 10.08 -20.46 -11.37
C LEU A 269 11.17 -20.14 -12.39
N ASP A 270 11.85 -19.01 -12.21
CA ASP A 270 12.99 -18.64 -13.04
C ASP A 270 14.27 -19.26 -12.44
N GLU A 271 14.76 -20.31 -13.09
CA GLU A 271 16.06 -20.91 -12.79
C GLU A 271 16.93 -20.83 -14.05
N GLU A 272 18.07 -20.13 -13.95
CA GLU A 272 19.03 -19.98 -15.05
C GLU A 272 19.34 -21.33 -15.71
N GLY A 273 19.03 -21.45 -17.01
CA GLY A 273 19.34 -22.64 -17.82
C GLY A 273 18.33 -23.79 -17.74
N ARG A 274 17.14 -23.59 -17.15
CA ARG A 274 16.01 -24.54 -17.21
C ARG A 274 14.83 -23.98 -17.99
N GLU A 275 13.98 -24.87 -18.48
CA GLU A 275 12.67 -24.47 -19.03
C GLU A 275 11.84 -23.78 -17.94
N GLU A 276 11.07 -22.74 -18.32
CA GLU A 276 10.16 -22.04 -17.40
C GLU A 276 9.17 -23.03 -16.79
N GLU A 277 9.35 -23.35 -15.51
CA GLU A 277 8.40 -24.18 -14.78
C GLU A 277 7.37 -23.31 -14.07
N ARG A 278 6.09 -23.67 -14.19
CA ARG A 278 4.98 -22.96 -13.55
C ARG A 278 4.38 -23.76 -12.41
N LEU A 279 4.11 -23.07 -11.30
CA LEU A 279 3.30 -23.59 -10.21
C LEU A 279 2.00 -22.82 -10.13
N TYR A 280 0.90 -23.56 -10.06
CA TYR A 280 -0.45 -23.03 -9.90
C TYR A 280 -0.77 -22.97 -8.42
N LEU A 281 -1.32 -21.84 -7.98
CA LEU A 281 -1.63 -21.54 -6.59
C LEU A 281 -3.11 -21.83 -6.33
N GLU A 282 -3.40 -22.36 -5.15
CA GLU A 282 -4.78 -22.45 -4.65
C GLU A 282 -5.34 -21.03 -4.46
N ASP A 283 -6.62 -20.82 -4.78
CA ASP A 283 -7.21 -19.48 -4.81
C ASP A 283 -7.05 -18.70 -3.50
N LYS A 284 -7.14 -19.42 -2.38
CA LYS A 284 -6.99 -18.89 -1.02
C LYS A 284 -5.67 -19.34 -0.40
N PRO A 285 -4.92 -18.43 0.23
CA PRO A 285 -3.72 -18.80 0.97
C PRO A 285 -4.08 -19.65 2.20
N ILE A 286 -3.18 -20.57 2.57
CA ILE A 286 -3.29 -21.34 3.81
C ILE A 286 -2.99 -20.48 5.04
N THR A 287 -2.19 -19.44 4.88
CA THR A 287 -1.90 -18.45 5.93
C THR A 287 -1.51 -17.11 5.32
N PHE A 288 -1.88 -16.03 5.99
CA PHE A 288 -1.53 -14.66 5.61
C PHE A 288 -1.57 -13.73 6.83
N GLN A 289 -0.82 -12.63 6.78
CA GLN A 289 -0.77 -11.61 7.83
C GLN A 289 -1.56 -10.37 7.43
N ARG A 290 -2.55 -9.98 8.25
CA ARG A 290 -3.38 -8.78 8.03
C ARG A 290 -2.65 -7.47 8.39
N THR A 291 -1.74 -7.54 9.35
CA THR A 291 -0.89 -6.46 9.86
C THR A 291 -0.21 -5.70 8.72
N ILE A 292 -0.18 -4.37 8.80
CA ILE A 292 0.51 -3.45 7.89
C ILE A 292 2.02 -3.60 8.06
N VAL A 293 2.58 -3.25 9.21
CA VAL A 293 4.03 -3.30 9.48
C VAL A 293 4.43 -4.69 9.95
N CYS A 294 4.82 -5.55 9.01
CA CYS A 294 5.17 -6.93 9.30
C CYS A 294 6.03 -7.57 8.21
N LYS A 295 6.28 -8.89 8.34
CA LYS A 295 6.88 -9.69 7.28
C LYS A 295 5.92 -9.97 6.13
N GLY A 296 4.62 -9.73 6.31
CA GLY A 296 3.60 -9.99 5.28
C GLY A 296 3.56 -11.44 4.83
N THR A 297 3.95 -12.38 5.71
CA THR A 297 4.12 -13.79 5.33
C THR A 297 2.80 -14.35 4.83
N THR A 298 2.81 -14.80 3.59
CA THR A 298 1.67 -15.39 2.91
C THR A 298 2.10 -16.71 2.29
N CYS A 299 1.39 -17.80 2.60
CA CYS A 299 1.69 -19.11 2.04
C CYS A 299 0.50 -19.62 1.24
N TYR A 300 0.78 -20.16 0.05
CA TYR A 300 -0.19 -20.83 -0.81
C TYR A 300 0.19 -22.29 -0.93
N ARG A 301 -0.82 -23.16 -0.96
CA ARG A 301 -0.65 -24.48 -1.55
C ARG A 301 -0.49 -24.31 -3.06
N ALA A 302 0.40 -25.11 -3.64
CA ALA A 302 0.68 -25.06 -5.05
C ALA A 302 0.81 -26.45 -5.68
N LYS A 303 0.53 -26.54 -6.98
CA LYS A 303 0.61 -27.78 -7.77
C LYS A 303 1.21 -27.50 -9.15
N LYS A 304 1.77 -28.54 -9.77
CA LYS A 304 2.11 -28.50 -11.20
C LYS A 304 0.83 -28.66 -12.03
N ARG A 305 0.84 -28.19 -13.28
CA ARG A 305 -0.32 -28.25 -14.19
C ARG A 305 -0.93 -29.65 -14.31
N GLU A 306 -0.07 -30.64 -14.55
CA GLU A 306 -0.42 -32.06 -14.74
C GLU A 306 -0.83 -32.78 -13.44
N SER A 307 -0.66 -32.14 -12.27
CA SER A 307 -0.91 -32.77 -10.97
C SER A 307 -2.26 -32.34 -10.39
N GLU A 308 -3.01 -33.30 -9.87
CA GLU A 308 -4.18 -33.03 -9.03
C GLU A 308 -3.83 -32.84 -7.55
N ARG A 309 -2.58 -33.09 -7.17
CA ARG A 309 -2.13 -33.00 -5.78
C ARG A 309 -1.42 -31.69 -5.51
N TRP A 310 -1.83 -31.04 -4.42
CA TRP A 310 -1.19 -29.86 -3.86
C TRP A 310 0.04 -30.26 -3.04
N GLU A 311 1.16 -30.48 -3.72
CA GLU A 311 2.40 -31.01 -3.12
C GLU A 311 3.41 -29.92 -2.74
N TYR A 312 3.18 -28.69 -3.17
CA TYR A 312 4.10 -27.57 -2.99
C TYR A 312 3.51 -26.51 -2.08
N VAL A 313 4.39 -25.74 -1.44
CA VAL A 313 4.02 -24.52 -0.71
C VAL A 313 4.85 -23.37 -1.25
N VAL A 314 4.18 -22.31 -1.70
CA VAL A 314 4.81 -21.06 -2.14
C VAL A 314 4.68 -20.04 -1.02
N ILE A 315 5.80 -19.46 -0.61
CA ILE A 315 5.87 -18.51 0.50
C ILE A 315 6.35 -17.16 -0.01
N PHE A 316 5.53 -16.13 0.19
CA PHE A 316 5.91 -14.73 0.02
C PHE A 316 6.17 -14.13 1.40
N ALA A 317 7.33 -13.50 1.59
CA ALA A 317 7.64 -12.82 2.85
C ALA A 317 8.67 -11.71 2.66
N TRP A 318 8.44 -10.59 3.33
CA TRP A 318 9.43 -9.54 3.55
C TRP A 318 10.39 -9.97 4.65
N ARG A 319 11.68 -9.70 4.42
CA ARG A 319 12.74 -9.96 5.39
C ARG A 319 13.50 -8.68 5.70
N SER A 320 13.94 -8.54 6.95
CA SER A 320 14.98 -7.56 7.27
C SER A 320 16.28 -7.99 6.60
N ASP A 321 17.00 -7.02 6.06
CA ASP A 321 18.38 -7.11 5.59
C ASP A 321 19.35 -7.65 6.65
N LYS A 322 19.07 -7.42 7.94
CA LYS A 322 19.82 -7.97 9.07
C LYS A 322 19.62 -9.49 9.24
N ARG A 323 18.65 -10.12 8.56
CA ARG A 323 18.37 -11.56 8.63
C ARG A 323 18.88 -12.31 7.41
N ARG A 324 19.35 -13.53 7.66
CA ARG A 324 19.65 -14.49 6.60
C ARG A 324 18.35 -14.92 5.92
N ALA A 325 18.38 -15.02 4.59
CA ALA A 325 17.23 -15.48 3.81
C ALA A 325 16.87 -16.93 4.17
N GLU A 326 15.57 -17.21 4.34
CA GLU A 326 15.06 -18.53 4.68
C GLU A 326 15.45 -19.59 3.62
N GLY A 327 15.41 -19.22 2.33
CA GLY A 327 15.88 -20.09 1.26
C GLY A 327 17.34 -20.51 1.41
N LYS A 328 18.23 -19.66 1.95
CA LYS A 328 19.61 -20.07 2.23
C LYS A 328 19.70 -21.09 3.36
N LEU A 329 18.86 -20.96 4.39
CA LEU A 329 18.80 -21.92 5.49
C LEU A 329 18.27 -23.27 5.02
N LEU A 330 17.20 -23.28 4.22
CA LEU A 330 16.63 -24.51 3.66
C LEU A 330 17.57 -25.19 2.66
N LYS A 331 18.34 -24.40 1.88
CA LYS A 331 19.41 -24.93 1.01
C LYS A 331 20.45 -25.68 1.83
N TRP A 332 20.90 -25.12 2.95
CA TRP A 332 21.87 -25.78 3.83
C TRP A 332 21.32 -27.03 4.52
N ALA A 333 20.05 -27.02 4.91
CA ALA A 333 19.40 -28.19 5.49
C ALA A 333 19.36 -29.35 4.47
N LYS A 334 19.06 -29.02 3.20
CA LYS A 334 19.10 -29.97 2.07
C LYS A 334 20.52 -30.51 1.83
N GLU A 335 21.53 -29.65 1.78
CA GLU A 335 22.94 -30.04 1.61
C GLU A 335 23.47 -30.94 2.74
N ARG A 336 22.91 -30.81 3.95
CA ARG A 336 23.26 -31.61 5.12
C ARG A 336 22.34 -32.81 5.34
N SER A 337 21.41 -33.08 4.43
CA SER A 337 20.44 -34.18 4.53
C SER A 337 19.67 -34.19 5.87
N VAL A 338 19.31 -33.01 6.38
CA VAL A 338 18.58 -32.89 7.65
C VAL A 338 17.18 -33.48 7.48
N TRP A 339 16.86 -34.47 8.32
CA TRP A 339 15.56 -35.13 8.30
C TRP A 339 14.45 -34.25 8.89
N GLY A 340 13.23 -34.34 8.34
CA GLY A 340 12.04 -33.64 8.85
C GLY A 340 11.91 -32.16 8.45
N VAL A 341 12.83 -31.62 7.64
CA VAL A 341 12.76 -30.22 7.15
C VAL A 341 12.18 -30.16 5.75
N ALA A 342 11.43 -29.11 5.44
CA ALA A 342 10.87 -28.88 4.11
C ALA A 342 11.98 -28.84 3.04
N LYS A 343 11.75 -29.50 1.91
CA LYS A 343 12.68 -29.53 0.79
C LYS A 343 12.56 -28.25 -0.02
N LEU A 344 13.65 -27.48 -0.10
CA LEU A 344 13.70 -26.31 -1.00
C LEU A 344 13.68 -26.76 -2.46
N ILE A 345 12.70 -26.23 -3.20
CA ILE A 345 12.61 -26.33 -4.66
C ILE A 345 13.35 -25.15 -5.28
N SER A 346 12.83 -23.92 -5.08
CA SER A 346 13.42 -22.68 -5.58
C SER A 346 13.32 -21.56 -4.54
N HIS A 347 14.16 -20.53 -4.69
CA HIS A 347 14.17 -19.32 -3.87
C HIS A 347 14.73 -18.14 -4.68
N GLN A 348 14.02 -17.00 -4.59
CA GLN A 348 14.43 -15.75 -5.22
C GLN A 348 14.14 -14.58 -4.26
N ASP A 349 15.03 -13.58 -4.25
CA ASP A 349 14.71 -12.26 -3.69
C ASP A 349 14.07 -11.43 -4.81
N LEU A 350 12.79 -11.06 -4.64
CA LEU A 350 12.01 -10.40 -5.68
C LEU A 350 12.23 -8.88 -5.68
N GLU A 351 12.08 -8.24 -4.53
CA GLU A 351 12.19 -6.79 -4.35
C GLU A 351 12.73 -6.43 -2.96
N SER A 352 13.14 -5.16 -2.80
CA SER A 352 13.51 -4.60 -1.51
C SER A 352 12.71 -3.32 -1.20
N ILE A 353 12.40 -3.11 0.08
CA ILE A 353 11.78 -1.85 0.55
C ILE A 353 12.67 -0.65 0.22
N ALA A 354 14.00 -0.82 0.26
CA ALA A 354 14.95 0.23 -0.08
C ALA A 354 14.79 0.67 -1.55
N ASP A 355 14.64 -0.28 -2.47
CA ASP A 355 14.39 0.02 -3.88
C ASP A 355 12.99 0.61 -4.09
N MET A 356 11.97 0.04 -3.45
CA MET A 356 10.61 0.59 -3.50
C MET A 356 10.55 2.03 -2.98
N ARG A 357 11.36 2.39 -1.98
CA ARG A 357 11.42 3.74 -1.41
C ARG A 357 12.53 4.62 -2.01
N LYS A 358 13.26 4.15 -3.03
CA LYS A 358 14.32 4.91 -3.69
C LYS A 358 13.80 6.24 -4.22
N GLY A 359 14.56 7.31 -4.00
CA GLY A 359 14.22 8.68 -4.39
C GLY A 359 13.34 9.44 -3.40
N LEU A 360 12.96 8.82 -2.28
CA LEU A 360 12.23 9.46 -1.19
C LEU A 360 13.16 9.91 -0.07
N GLU A 361 12.85 11.06 0.52
CA GLU A 361 13.57 11.62 1.66
C GLU A 361 12.70 11.55 2.92
N PHE A 362 13.09 10.68 3.85
CA PHE A 362 12.36 10.47 5.10
C PHE A 362 12.91 11.34 6.23
N ARG A 363 12.00 12.02 6.92
CA ARG A 363 12.29 12.72 8.18
C ARG A 363 12.25 11.75 9.36
N LYS A 364 12.27 12.27 10.59
CA LYS A 364 12.12 11.45 11.79
C LYS A 364 10.73 10.79 11.81
N PRO A 365 10.64 9.48 12.11
CA PRO A 365 9.35 8.82 12.23
C PRO A 365 8.57 9.36 13.42
N GLN A 366 7.24 9.36 13.29
CA GLN A 366 6.35 9.81 14.35
C GLN A 366 6.33 8.83 15.53
N LYS A 367 6.22 9.38 16.73
CA LYS A 367 6.08 8.63 17.99
C LYS A 367 4.75 8.97 18.64
N PHE A 368 3.90 7.97 18.84
CA PHE A 368 2.63 8.11 19.54
C PHE A 368 2.80 7.67 20.99
N ARG A 369 2.59 8.59 21.94
CA ARG A 369 2.76 8.30 23.38
C ARG A 369 1.74 7.27 23.89
N SER A 370 0.51 7.33 23.40
CA SER A 370 -0.58 6.40 23.75
C SER A 370 -0.27 4.95 23.38
N ALA A 371 0.49 4.71 22.33
CA ALA A 371 0.90 3.37 21.88
C ALA A 371 1.89 2.65 22.82
N SER A 372 2.32 3.28 23.91
CA SER A 372 3.28 2.69 24.86
C SER A 372 2.61 2.03 26.08
N ARG A 373 1.27 2.11 26.19
CA ARG A 373 0.53 1.76 27.41
C ARG A 373 0.51 0.27 27.77
N ASP A 374 0.86 -0.63 26.85
CA ASP A 374 0.91 -2.09 27.13
C ASP A 374 2.33 -2.65 27.35
N SER A 375 3.32 -1.80 27.64
CA SER A 375 4.70 -2.29 27.90
C SER A 375 4.91 -2.83 29.32
N ILE A 376 3.87 -2.95 30.14
CA ILE A 376 3.94 -3.48 31.52
C ILE A 376 2.58 -4.10 31.91
N SER A 377 2.50 -5.43 31.87
CA SER A 377 2.00 -6.29 32.96
C SER A 377 2.35 -7.75 32.66
#